data_AF-O99692-F1
#
_entry.id   AF-O99692-F1
#
_cell.length_a   1.000
_cell.length_b   1.000
_cell.length_c   1.000
_cell.angle_alpha   90.00
_cell.angle_beta   90.00
_cell.angle_gamma   90.00
#
_symmetry.space_group_name_H-M   'P 1'
#
loop_
_entity.id
_entity.type
_entity.pdbx_description
1 polymer ?
#
loop_
_entity_poly.entity_id
_entity_poly.type
_entity_poly.pdbx_seq_one_letter_code
_entity_poly.pdbx_strand_id
1 'polypeptide(L)'
;TEWYFLFAYAILRSIPNKLGGVMALAASVPNSLLAPLLHKSKQRTMTFRPLSQALFWILVTNLFILTWIGSQPVEHPFIIIGQ
;
A
#
# COMPACT_ATOMS: atom_id res chain seq x y z
N THR A 1 13.09 5.08 13.48
CA THR A 1 12.89 4.41 12.19
C THR A 1 12.83 5.46 11.11
N GLU A 2 13.58 5.30 10.03
CA GLU A 2 13.55 6.25 8.90
C GLU A 2 12.15 6.29 8.27
N TRP A 3 11.74 7.47 7.80
CA TRP A 3 10.38 7.71 7.28
C TRP A 3 9.97 6.74 6.16
N TYR A 4 10.94 6.36 5.32
CA TYR A 4 10.74 5.42 4.21
C TYR A 4 10.36 3.99 4.65
N PHE A 5 10.69 3.60 5.88
CA PHE A 5 10.37 2.28 6.41
C PHE A 5 9.01 2.20 7.13
N LEU A 6 8.36 3.35 7.37
CA LEU A 6 7.10 3.42 8.11
C LEU A 6 5.96 2.67 7.40
N PHE A 7 5.93 2.68 6.07
CA PHE A 7 4.92 1.95 5.31
C PHE A 7 5.04 0.43 5.53
N ALA A 8 6.28 -0.10 5.50
CA ALA A 8 6.55 -1.51 5.68
C ALA A 8 6.25 -1.95 7.12
N TYR A 9 6.55 -1.09 8.09
CA TYR A 9 6.21 -1.29 9.49
C TYR A 9 4.67 -1.28 9.72
N ALA A 10 3.94 -0.42 9.02
CA ALA A 10 2.47 -0.39 9.06
C ALA A 10 1.84 -1.68 8.49
N ILE A 11 2.43 -2.28 7.45
CA ILE A 11 1.97 -3.56 6.91
C ILE A 11 2.27 -4.71 7.90
N LEU A 12 3.47 -4.70 8.49
CA LEU A 12 3.90 -5.72 9.45
C LEU A 12 3.00 -5.76 10.69
N ARG A 13 2.58 -4.60 11.20
CA ARG A 13 1.73 -4.49 12.40
C ARG A 13 0.25 -4.77 12.15
N SER A 14 -0.21 -4.70 10.89
CA SER A 14 -1.62 -4.91 10.55
C SER A 14 -2.00 -6.39 10.53
N ILE A 15 -1.01 -7.28 10.40
CA ILE A 15 -1.21 -8.73 10.44
C ILE A 15 -0.75 -9.27 11.80
N PRO A 16 -1.64 -9.82 12.65
CA PRO A 16 -1.30 -10.33 13.98
C PRO A 16 -0.51 -11.67 13.94
N ASN A 17 0.12 -12.01 12.82
CA ASN A 17 0.91 -13.23 12.61
C ASN A 17 2.31 -12.89 12.09
N LYS A 18 3.33 -13.43 12.77
CA LYS A 18 4.75 -13.21 12.46
C LYS A 18 5.14 -13.64 11.04
N LEU A 19 4.55 -14.73 10.52
CA LEU A 19 4.80 -15.18 9.14
C LEU A 19 4.01 -14.36 8.13
N GLY A 20 2.75 -14.05 8.43
CA GLY A 20 1.87 -13.27 7.56
C GLY A 20 2.39 -11.86 7.29
N GLY A 21 2.88 -11.18 8.33
CA GLY A 21 3.46 -9.84 8.21
C GLY A 21 4.70 -9.80 7.30
N VAL A 22 5.57 -10.81 7.38
CA VAL A 22 6.76 -10.92 6.50
C VAL A 22 6.35 -11.20 5.05
N MET A 23 5.36 -12.07 4.83
CA MET A 23 4.83 -12.34 3.49
C MET A 23 4.18 -11.11 2.87
N ALA A 24 3.43 -10.32 3.64
CA ALA A 24 2.80 -9.09 3.15
C ALA A 24 3.82 -8.00 2.81
N LEU A 25 4.89 -7.88 3.60
CA LEU A 25 6.00 -6.96 3.33
C LEU A 25 6.77 -7.39 2.07
N ALA A 26 7.03 -8.70 1.92
CA ALA A 26 7.63 -9.24 0.71
C ALA A 26 6.74 -9.08 -0.53
N ALA A 27 5.41 -9.07 -0.37
CA ALA A 27 4.47 -8.87 -1.46
C ALA A 27 4.29 -7.40 -1.87
N SER A 28 4.54 -6.42 -0.97
CA SER A 28 4.28 -5.01 -1.25
C SER A 28 5.25 -4.40 -2.27
N VAL A 29 6.52 -4.81 -2.26
CA VAL A 29 7.57 -4.27 -3.17
C VAL A 29 7.39 -4.76 -4.61
N PRO A 30 7.20 -6.06 -4.88
CA PRO A 30 7.02 -6.59 -6.24
C PRO A 30 5.65 -6.26 -6.83
N ASN A 31 4.63 -5.98 -6.01
CA ASN A 31 3.30 -5.60 -6.51
C ASN A 31 3.34 -4.32 -7.37
N SER A 32 4.26 -3.39 -7.09
CA SER A 32 4.49 -2.22 -7.96
C SER A 32 5.05 -2.63 -9.34
N LEU A 33 5.86 -3.69 -9.40
CA LEU A 33 6.36 -4.28 -10.66
C LEU A 33 5.27 -5.06 -11.43
N LEU A 34 4.22 -5.54 -10.75
CA LEU A 34 3.07 -6.20 -11.39
C LEU A 34 2.14 -5.19 -12.07
N ALA A 35 2.15 -3.92 -11.68
CA ALA A 35 1.32 -2.87 -12.29
C ALA A 35 1.46 -2.77 -13.83
N PRO A 36 2.67 -2.76 -14.43
CA PRO A 36 2.82 -2.78 -15.89
C PRO A 36 2.42 -4.12 -16.53
N LEU A 37 2.55 -5.25 -15.83
CA LEU A 37 2.20 -6.58 -16.34
C LEU A 37 0.68 -6.82 -16.36
N LEU A 38 -0.05 -6.22 -15.41
CA LEU A 38 -1.51 -6.26 -15.33
C LEU A 38 -2.18 -5.18 -16.21
N HIS A 39 -1.41 -4.41 -16.99
CA HIS A 39 -1.95 -3.40 -17.89
C HIS A 39 -2.67 -4.04 -19.08
N LYS A 40 -3.95 -4.40 -18.89
CA LYS A 40 -4.84 -4.96 -19.91
C LYS A 40 -5.35 -3.93 -20.93
N SER A 41 -4.97 -2.66 -20.80
CA SER A 41 -5.52 -1.57 -21.62
C SER A 41 -4.71 -1.36 -22.90
N LYS A 42 -5.41 -1.31 -24.04
CA LYS A 42 -4.84 -0.93 -25.35
C LYS A 42 -4.22 0.46 -25.38
N GLN A 43 -4.59 1.34 -24.45
CA GLN A 43 -4.11 2.71 -24.38
C GLN A 43 -3.05 2.83 -23.27
N ARG A 44 -1.87 3.37 -23.64
CA ARG A 44 -0.69 3.52 -22.76
C ARG A 44 -0.86 4.64 -21.74
N THR A 45 -1.59 5.69 -22.10
CA THR A 45 -1.69 6.93 -21.30
C THR A 45 -2.95 6.93 -20.44
N MET A 46 -2.83 7.36 -19.18
CA MET A 46 -3.98 7.50 -18.26
C MET A 46 -4.89 8.69 -18.58
N THR A 47 -4.52 9.58 -19.50
CA THR A 47 -5.25 10.83 -19.82
C THR A 47 -6.72 10.62 -20.21
N PHE A 48 -7.06 9.51 -20.86
CA PHE A 48 -8.42 9.21 -21.35
C PHE A 48 -9.14 8.13 -20.52
N ARG A 49 -8.65 7.83 -19.31
CA ARG A 49 -9.21 6.76 -18.45
C ARG A 49 -9.49 7.29 -17.05
N PRO A 50 -10.59 8.05 -16.84
CA PRO A 50 -10.91 8.67 -15.54
C PRO A 50 -11.01 7.64 -14.42
N LEU A 51 -11.53 6.44 -14.70
CA LEU A 51 -11.60 5.34 -13.73
C LEU A 51 -10.20 4.84 -13.32
N SER A 52 -9.25 4.75 -14.26
CA SER A 52 -7.88 4.31 -13.95
C SER A 52 -7.06 5.38 -13.25
N GLN A 53 -7.30 6.67 -13.55
CA GLN A 53 -6.73 7.78 -12.79
C GLN A 53 -7.22 7.77 -11.34
N ALA A 54 -8.53 7.59 -11.13
CA ALA A 54 -9.09 7.49 -9.78
C ALA A 54 -8.47 6.34 -8.98
N LEU A 55 -8.36 5.14 -9.57
CA LEU A 55 -7.70 3.99 -8.93
C LEU A 55 -6.22 4.25 -8.60
N PHE A 56 -5.50 4.95 -9.47
CA PHE A 56 -4.12 5.36 -9.21
C PHE A 56 -4.03 6.32 -8.02
N TRP A 57 -4.88 7.34 -7.98
CA TRP A 57 -4.91 8.31 -6.86
C TRP A 57 -5.36 7.67 -5.54
N ILE A 58 -6.27 6.70 -5.57
CA ILE A 58 -6.65 5.90 -4.41
C ILE A 58 -5.44 5.11 -3.89
N LEU A 59 -4.69 4.45 -4.78
CA LEU A 59 -3.49 3.70 -4.39
C LEU A 59 -2.41 4.63 -3.78
N VAL A 60 -2.18 5.79 -4.38
CA VAL A 60 -1.27 6.81 -3.84
C VAL A 60 -1.72 7.27 -2.45
N THR A 61 -3.02 7.57 -2.29
CA THR A 61 -3.59 7.99 -1.00
C THR A 61 -3.46 6.91 0.06
N ASN A 62 -3.68 5.64 -0.30
CA ASN A 62 -3.48 4.50 0.60
C ASN A 62 -2.02 4.37 1.09
N LEU A 63 -1.02 4.63 0.23
CA LEU A 63 0.38 4.64 0.63
C LEU A 63 0.69 5.75 1.65
N PHE A 64 0.11 6.94 1.46
CA PHE A 64 0.24 8.03 2.42
C PHE A 64 -0.41 7.70 3.76
N ILE A 65 -1.62 7.12 3.74
CA ILE A 65 -2.34 6.67 4.94
C ILE A 65 -1.52 5.61 5.69
N LEU A 66 -0.98 4.60 4.99
CA LEU A 66 -0.13 3.56 5.61
C LEU A 66 1.13 4.16 6.25
N THR A 67 1.77 5.11 5.59
CA THR A 67 2.97 5.79 6.13
C THR A 67 2.63 6.58 7.39
N TRP A 68 1.48 7.27 7.40
CA TRP A 68 1.00 7.98 8.58
C TRP A 68 0.66 7.01 9.71
N ILE A 69 -0.12 5.96 9.43
CA ILE A 69 -0.49 4.93 10.40
C ILE A 69 0.76 4.33 11.04
N GLY A 70 1.81 4.00 10.26
CA GLY A 70 3.08 3.49 10.76
C GLY A 70 3.80 4.39 11.77
N SER A 71 3.52 5.70 11.78
CA SER A 71 4.05 6.66 12.77
C SER A 71 3.22 6.78 14.05
N GLN A 72 1.97 6.32 14.02
CA GLN A 72 1.05 6.40 15.16
C GLN A 72 1.22 5.20 16.10
N PRO A 73 0.90 5.34 17.41
CA PRO A 73 0.92 4.24 18.36
C PRO A 73 -0.04 3.11 17.95
N VAL A 74 0.27 1.89 18.37
CA VAL A 74 -0.52 0.68 18.06
C VAL A 74 -1.70 0.60 19.02
N GLU A 75 -2.62 1.56 18.90
CA GLU A 75 -3.82 1.68 19.71
C GLU A 75 -5.07 1.71 18.82
N HIS A 76 -6.22 1.38 19.41
CA HIS A 76 -7.49 1.61 18.75
C HIS A 76 -7.69 3.12 18.57
N PRO A 77 -8.06 3.63 17.37
CA PRO A 77 -8.59 2.93 16.18
C PRO A 77 -7.55 2.61 15.09
N PHE A 78 -6.28 2.96 15.27
CA PHE A 78 -5.24 2.89 14.22
C PHE A 78 -4.88 1.46 13.77
N ILE A 79 -5.22 0.44 14.57
CA ILE A 79 -5.08 -0.96 14.21
C ILE A 79 -6.07 -1.34 13.11
N ILE A 80 -7.33 -0.88 13.21
CA ILE A 80 -8.40 -1.22 12.27
C ILE A 80 -8.19 -0.50 10.93
N ILE A 81 -7.70 0.74 10.96
CA ILE A 81 -7.43 1.53 9.74
C ILE A 81 -6.23 0.98 8.95
N GLY A 82 -5.32 0.26 9.62
CA GLY A 82 -4.15 -0.34 8.97
C GLY A 82 -4.44 -1.67 8.24
N GLN A 83 -5.52 -2.36 8.60
CA GLN A 83 -5.95 -3.63 8.00
C GLN A 83 -6.70 -3.42 6.68
#